data_AF-A0A1Q9N3S9-F1
#
_entry.id   AF-A0A1Q9N3S9-F1
#
_cell.length_a   1.000
_cell.length_b   1.000
_cell.length_c   1.000
_cell.angle_alpha   90.00
_cell.angle_beta   90.00
_cell.angle_gamma   90.00
#
_symmetry.space_group_name_H-M   'P 1'
#
loop_
_entity.id
_entity.type
_entity.pdbx_description
1 polymer ?
#
loop_
_entity_poly.entity_id
_entity_poly.type
_entity_poly.pdbx_seq_one_letter_code
_entity_poly.pdbx_strand_id
1 'polypeptide(L)'
;MSTTKQAIFLPPVFRFLMELTAWGYFIILAFTVDILYILIFLLSILLLGLFNFPGDKKKEGPVNIPGWTRILNELFSGGLLGIIGAYLLFQEVGAILQFILILIVIILDRKRYAWFLGISDVAPDYVTVLREMK
;
A
#
# COMPACT_ATOMS: atom_id res chain seq x y z
N MET A 1 -1.94 2.63 26.96
CA MET A 1 -1.02 2.28 25.86
C MET A 1 -0.57 3.60 25.23
N SER A 2 0.69 4.01 25.42
CA SER A 2 1.11 5.42 25.23
C SER A 2 0.90 5.92 23.80
N THR A 3 0.52 7.20 23.67
CA THR A 3 0.35 7.95 22.41
C THR A 3 1.50 7.77 21.41
N THR A 4 2.71 7.50 21.91
CA THR A 4 3.91 7.21 21.12
C THR A 4 3.78 5.92 20.30
N LYS A 5 3.17 4.85 20.84
CA LYS A 5 2.98 3.58 20.09
C LYS A 5 1.94 3.74 18.99
N GLN A 6 0.89 4.53 19.21
CA GLN A 6 -0.15 4.78 18.19
C GLN A 6 0.41 5.53 16.97
N ALA A 7 1.29 6.52 17.20
CA ALA A 7 1.95 7.24 16.11
C ALA A 7 2.84 6.33 15.24
N ILE A 8 3.45 5.30 15.84
CA ILE A 8 4.31 4.33 15.13
C ILE A 8 3.47 3.49 14.15
N PHE A 9 2.26 3.06 14.52
CA PHE A 9 1.43 2.24 13.64
C PHE A 9 0.61 3.02 12.61
N LEU A 10 0.59 4.35 12.69
CA LEU A 10 -0.22 5.17 11.79
C LEU A 10 0.14 4.96 10.29
N PRO A 11 1.43 4.97 9.87
CA PRO A 11 1.78 4.71 8.48
C PRO A 11 1.33 3.33 7.94
N PRO A 12 1.66 2.18 8.58
CA PRO A 12 1.23 0.89 8.07
C PRO A 12 -0.29 0.71 8.09
N VAL A 13 -1.01 1.30 9.05
CA VAL A 13 -2.48 1.25 9.09
C VAL A 13 -3.07 1.98 7.87
N PHE A 14 -2.64 3.21 7.59
CA PHE A 14 -3.16 3.96 6.44
C PHE A 14 -2.84 3.30 5.10
N ARG A 15 -1.66 2.69 4.98
CA ARG A 15 -1.29 1.92 3.80
C ARG A 15 -2.21 0.70 3.63
N PHE A 16 -2.42 -0.06 4.70
CA PHE A 16 -3.34 -1.19 4.69
C PHE A 16 -4.77 -0.74 4.35
N LEU A 17 -5.23 0.40 4.87
CA LEU A 17 -6.53 0.95 4.53
C LEU A 17 -6.64 1.30 3.05
N MET A 18 -5.61 1.91 2.46
CA MET A 18 -5.56 2.22 1.02
C MET A 18 -5.64 0.96 0.15
N GLU A 19 -4.88 -0.08 0.50
CA GLU A 19 -4.92 -1.37 -0.20
C GLU A 19 -6.28 -2.04 -0.04
N LEU A 20 -6.81 -2.06 1.19
CA LEU A 20 -8.08 -2.68 1.53
C LEU A 20 -9.26 -2.00 0.82
N THR A 21 -9.29 -0.68 0.74
CA THR A 21 -10.36 0.02 0.00
C THR A 21 -10.30 -0.29 -1.48
N ALA A 22 -9.10 -0.25 -2.08
CA ALA A 22 -8.91 -0.62 -3.48
C ALA A 22 -9.43 -2.03 -3.77
N TRP A 23 -9.01 -3.01 -2.97
CA TRP A 23 -9.49 -4.39 -3.07
C TRP A 23 -10.99 -4.53 -2.86
N GLY A 24 -11.54 -3.86 -1.86
CA GLY A 24 -12.97 -3.84 -1.59
C GLY A 24 -13.76 -3.35 -2.79
N TYR A 25 -13.29 -2.30 -3.48
CA TYR A 25 -13.95 -1.80 -4.68
C TYR A 25 -13.98 -2.83 -5.80
N PHE A 26 -12.85 -3.51 -6.09
CA PHE A 26 -12.82 -4.52 -7.15
C PHE A 26 -13.63 -5.78 -6.81
N ILE A 27 -13.70 -6.16 -5.53
CA ILE A 27 -14.59 -7.24 -5.08
C ILE A 27 -16.05 -6.83 -5.33
N ILE A 28 -16.46 -5.62 -4.94
CA ILE A 28 -17.83 -5.16 -5.17
C ILE A 28 -18.13 -5.10 -6.67
N LEU A 29 -17.26 -4.49 -7.47
CA LEU A 29 -17.39 -4.42 -8.93
C LEU A 29 -17.48 -5.81 -9.58
N ALA A 30 -16.79 -6.82 -9.04
CA ALA A 30 -16.86 -8.19 -9.52
C ALA A 30 -18.25 -8.81 -9.34
N PHE A 31 -18.94 -8.46 -8.26
CA PHE A 31 -20.29 -8.96 -7.97
C PHE A 31 -21.40 -8.10 -8.59
N THR A 32 -21.16 -6.82 -8.85
CA THR A 32 -22.20 -5.89 -9.31
C THR A 32 -22.09 -5.52 -10.79
N VAL A 33 -20.92 -5.66 -11.42
CA VAL A 33 -20.68 -5.22 -12.80
C VAL A 33 -20.21 -6.38 -13.68
N ASP A 34 -19.04 -6.95 -13.42
CA ASP A 34 -18.45 -7.99 -14.27
C ASP A 34 -17.41 -8.82 -13.50
N ILE A 35 -17.46 -10.15 -13.64
CA ILE A 35 -16.50 -11.05 -13.00
C ILE A 35 -15.04 -10.74 -13.36
N LEU A 36 -14.76 -10.09 -14.49
CA LEU A 36 -13.41 -9.67 -14.89
C LEU A 36 -12.69 -8.86 -13.78
N TYR A 37 -13.42 -8.10 -12.96
CA TYR A 37 -12.83 -7.33 -11.86
C TYR A 37 -12.19 -8.22 -10.78
N ILE A 38 -12.58 -9.50 -10.68
CA ILE A 38 -11.89 -10.47 -9.80
C ILE A 38 -10.47 -10.74 -10.28
N LEU A 39 -10.22 -10.73 -11.60
CA LEU A 39 -8.88 -10.92 -12.15
C LEU A 39 -7.98 -9.73 -11.81
N ILE A 40 -8.52 -8.51 -11.87
CA ILE A 40 -7.80 -7.29 -11.47
C ILE A 40 -7.46 -7.34 -9.98
N PHE A 41 -8.42 -7.73 -9.14
CA PHE A 41 -8.20 -7.93 -7.71
C PHE A 41 -7.09 -8.94 -7.43
N LEU A 42 -7.18 -10.15 -8.01
CA LEU A 42 -6.18 -11.21 -7.82
C LEU A 42 -4.80 -10.81 -8.34
N LEU A 43 -4.74 -10.14 -9.49
CA LEU A 43 -3.49 -9.63 -10.05
C LEU A 43 -2.86 -8.58 -9.13
N SER A 44 -3.67 -7.69 -8.55
CA SER A 44 -3.18 -6.69 -7.60
C SER A 44 -2.58 -7.32 -6.33
N ILE A 45 -3.21 -8.37 -5.79
CA ILE A 45 -2.67 -9.12 -4.66
C ILE A 45 -1.39 -9.85 -5.06
N LEU A 46 -1.36 -10.49 -6.24
CA LEU A 46 -0.18 -11.20 -6.71
C LEU A 46 1.00 -10.24 -6.89
N LEU A 47 0.77 -9.07 -7.48
CA LEU A 47 1.79 -8.03 -7.64
C LEU A 47 2.28 -7.54 -6.28
N LEU A 48 1.38 -7.25 -5.33
CA LEU A 48 1.78 -6.91 -3.97
C LEU A 48 2.57 -8.04 -3.31
N GLY A 49 2.14 -9.28 -3.40
CA GLY A 49 2.86 -10.43 -2.85
C GLY A 49 4.26 -10.60 -3.45
N LEU A 50 4.39 -10.53 -4.78
CA LEU A 50 5.67 -10.70 -5.47
C LEU A 50 6.69 -9.59 -5.13
N PHE A 51 6.21 -8.36 -4.93
CA PHE A 51 7.07 -7.19 -4.70
C PHE A 51 7.16 -6.76 -3.22
N ASN A 52 6.29 -7.24 -2.34
CA ASN A 52 6.33 -7.12 -0.87
C ASN A 52 6.49 -8.51 -0.20
N PHE A 53 7.71 -8.90 0.15
CA PHE A 53 7.99 -10.02 1.06
C PHE A 53 8.78 -9.54 2.30
N PRO A 54 8.76 -10.31 3.41
CA PRO A 54 8.48 -9.83 4.75
C PRO A 54 9.63 -9.03 5.34
N GLY A 55 9.27 -7.82 5.78
CA GLY A 55 10.23 -6.87 6.32
C GLY A 55 10.96 -6.20 5.19
N ASP A 56 10.73 -4.91 5.06
CA ASP A 56 11.76 -3.90 4.87
C ASP A 56 13.19 -4.40 5.23
N LYS A 57 13.76 -5.21 4.36
CA LYS A 57 15.17 -5.58 4.36
C LYS A 57 15.78 -4.92 3.14
N LYS A 58 16.82 -4.12 3.36
CA LYS A 58 17.77 -3.74 2.32
C LYS A 58 18.29 -5.08 1.74
N LYS A 59 17.89 -5.42 0.51
CA LYS A 59 18.45 -6.52 -0.31
C LYS A 59 18.39 -7.98 0.22
N GLU A 60 17.33 -8.44 0.88
CA GLU A 60 17.26 -9.87 1.32
C GLU A 60 15.96 -10.60 0.92
N GLY A 61 15.29 -10.17 -0.14
CA GLY A 61 14.23 -10.97 -0.79
C GLY A 61 14.82 -11.97 -1.80
N PRO A 62 14.07 -13.01 -2.22
CA PRO A 62 14.53 -13.97 -3.24
C PRO A 62 14.84 -13.30 -4.60
N VAL A 63 14.34 -12.08 -4.83
CA VAL A 63 14.65 -11.24 -5.98
C VAL A 63 15.11 -9.87 -5.48
N ASN A 64 16.27 -9.41 -5.95
CA ASN A 64 16.79 -8.08 -5.62
C ASN A 64 16.02 -7.00 -6.40
N ILE A 65 14.88 -6.62 -5.86
CA ILE A 65 13.94 -5.65 -6.44
C ILE A 65 14.36 -4.23 -6.03
N PRO A 66 14.62 -3.30 -6.97
CA PRO A 66 14.94 -1.90 -6.66
C PRO A 66 13.82 -1.22 -5.87
N GLY A 67 14.15 -0.41 -4.86
CA GLY A 67 13.13 0.19 -3.99
C GLY A 67 12.09 1.06 -4.71
N TRP A 68 12.46 1.71 -5.81
CA TRP A 68 11.51 2.48 -6.63
C TRP A 68 10.41 1.61 -7.26
N THR A 69 10.71 0.36 -7.64
CA THR A 69 9.69 -0.55 -8.19
C THR A 69 8.66 -0.94 -7.14
N ARG A 70 9.06 -1.03 -5.87
CA ARG A 70 8.13 -1.28 -4.75
C ARG A 70 7.19 -0.10 -4.54
N ILE A 71 7.73 1.12 -4.59
CA ILE A 71 6.93 2.35 -4.49
C ILE A 71 5.92 2.41 -5.66
N LEU A 72 6.37 2.17 -6.88
CA LEU A 72 5.48 2.16 -8.05
C LEU A 72 4.39 1.08 -7.93
N ASN A 73 4.75 -0.13 -7.49
CA ASN A 73 3.80 -1.20 -7.32
C ASN A 73 2.72 -0.83 -6.29
N GLU A 74 3.11 -0.24 -5.16
CA GLU A 74 2.18 0.22 -4.13
C GLU A 74 1.25 1.34 -4.64
N LEU A 75 1.82 2.35 -5.31
CA LEU A 75 1.03 3.45 -5.88
C LEU A 75 0.11 2.99 -7.01
N PHE A 76 0.50 1.97 -7.77
CA PHE A 76 -0.34 1.41 -8.82
C PHE A 76 -1.46 0.55 -8.23
N SER A 77 -1.11 -0.41 -7.37
CA SER A 77 -2.04 -1.42 -6.85
C SER A 77 -3.03 -0.88 -5.81
N GLY A 78 -2.58 -0.09 -4.83
CA GLY A 78 -3.44 0.53 -3.83
C GLY A 78 -3.93 1.91 -4.25
N GLY A 79 -3.10 2.66 -4.98
CA GLY A 79 -3.40 4.03 -5.37
C GLY A 79 -4.29 4.13 -6.60
N LEU A 80 -3.70 3.95 -7.79
CA LEU A 80 -4.39 4.15 -9.07
C LEU A 80 -5.58 3.21 -9.25
N LEU A 81 -5.39 1.91 -8.99
CA LEU A 81 -6.49 0.94 -9.03
C LEU A 81 -7.58 1.33 -8.02
N GLY A 82 -7.20 1.78 -6.82
CA GLY A 82 -8.15 2.29 -5.84
C GLY A 82 -8.98 3.47 -6.37
N ILE A 83 -8.34 4.44 -7.03
CA ILE A 83 -9.04 5.60 -7.62
C ILE A 83 -10.04 5.14 -8.69
N ILE A 84 -9.62 4.23 -9.57
CA ILE A 84 -10.49 3.68 -10.62
C ILE A 84 -11.67 2.95 -9.99
N GLY A 85 -11.42 2.05 -9.03
CA GLY A 85 -12.48 1.31 -8.34
C GLY A 85 -13.47 2.24 -7.62
N ALA A 86 -12.96 3.27 -6.94
CA ALA A 86 -13.78 4.25 -6.24
C ALA A 86 -14.61 5.09 -7.21
N TYR A 87 -14.04 5.49 -8.36
CA TYR A 87 -14.75 6.23 -9.40
C TYR A 87 -15.88 5.40 -10.02
N LEU A 88 -15.62 4.13 -10.34
CA LEU A 88 -16.64 3.27 -10.95
C LEU A 88 -17.83 3.02 -10.01
N LEU A 89 -17.63 3.01 -8.69
CA LEU A 89 -18.69 2.79 -7.70
C LEU A 89 -19.37 4.07 -7.21
N PHE A 90 -18.59 5.13 -6.98
CA PHE A 90 -19.03 6.33 -6.27
C PHE A 90 -18.69 7.63 -7.02
N GLN A 91 -18.31 7.52 -8.30
CA GLN A 91 -17.97 8.63 -9.18
C GLN A 91 -16.89 9.55 -8.59
N GLU A 92 -16.97 10.85 -8.82
CA GLU A 92 -15.92 11.81 -8.43
C GLU A 92 -15.69 11.84 -6.93
N VAL A 93 -16.75 11.66 -6.12
CA VAL A 93 -16.64 11.69 -4.66
C VAL A 93 -15.78 10.54 -4.15
N GLY A 94 -15.98 9.32 -4.66
CA GLY A 94 -15.13 8.18 -4.32
C GLY A 94 -13.68 8.39 -4.73
N ALA A 95 -13.47 8.87 -5.96
CA ALA A 95 -12.13 9.14 -6.48
C ALA A 95 -11.37 10.17 -5.64
N ILE A 96 -12.05 11.26 -5.23
CA ILE A 96 -11.46 12.30 -4.38
C ILE A 96 -11.10 11.75 -3.00
N LEU A 97 -11.98 10.95 -2.38
CA LEU A 97 -11.71 10.36 -1.07
C LEU A 97 -10.51 9.40 -1.12
N GLN A 98 -10.45 8.54 -2.14
CA GLN A 98 -9.30 7.65 -2.32
C GLN A 98 -8.01 8.45 -2.62
N PHE A 99 -8.09 9.52 -3.41
CA PHE A 99 -6.96 10.39 -3.66
C PHE A 99 -6.42 11.05 -2.38
N ILE A 100 -7.30 11.54 -1.50
CA ILE A 100 -6.91 12.06 -0.18
C ILE A 100 -6.20 10.98 0.64
N LEU A 101 -6.73 9.76 0.65
CA LEU A 101 -6.12 8.63 1.35
C LEU A 101 -4.70 8.34 0.83
N ILE A 102 -4.50 8.34 -0.49
CA ILE A 102 -3.18 8.17 -1.12
C ILE A 102 -2.22 9.29 -0.70
N LEU A 103 -2.65 10.55 -0.69
CA LEU A 103 -1.82 11.66 -0.24
C LEU A 103 -1.38 11.49 1.23
N ILE A 104 -2.29 11.05 2.10
CA ILE A 104 -1.98 10.76 3.50
C ILE A 104 -0.93 9.65 3.58
N VAL A 105 -1.08 8.55 2.83
CA VAL A 105 -0.10 7.46 2.79
C VAL A 105 1.26 7.97 2.32
N ILE A 106 1.32 8.75 1.22
CA ILE A 106 2.56 9.32 0.71
C ILE A 106 3.25 10.20 1.77
N ILE A 107 2.49 10.99 2.54
CA ILE A 107 3.03 11.84 3.61
C ILE A 107 3.55 10.99 4.78
N LEU A 108 2.79 9.99 5.22
CA LEU A 108 3.16 9.14 6.34
C LEU A 108 4.35 8.22 6.02
N ASP A 109 4.46 7.74 4.79
CA ASP A 109 5.51 6.82 4.34
C ASP A 109 6.74 7.52 3.73
N ARG A 110 6.84 8.86 3.77
CA ARG A 110 8.01 9.60 3.23
C ARG A 110 9.36 9.03 3.68
N LYS A 111 9.48 8.69 4.97
CA LYS A 111 10.71 8.12 5.54
C LYS A 111 11.00 6.72 4.98
N ARG A 112 9.97 5.89 4.79
CA ARG A 112 10.12 4.57 4.18
C ARG A 112 10.49 4.67 2.71
N TYR A 113 9.91 5.61 1.98
CA TYR A 113 10.28 5.85 0.58
C TYR A 113 11.72 6.35 0.45
N ALA A 114 12.15 7.28 1.30
CA ALA A 114 13.56 7.71 1.34
C ALA A 114 14.51 6.53 1.63
N TRP A 115 14.12 5.64 2.52
CA TRP A 115 14.87 4.43 2.84
C TRP A 115 14.90 3.42 1.69
N PHE A 116 13.78 3.17 1.01
CA PHE A 116 13.72 2.33 -0.19
C PHE A 116 14.57 2.87 -1.35
N LEU A 117 14.60 4.18 -1.52
CA LEU A 117 15.39 4.84 -2.56
C LEU A 117 16.89 4.91 -2.21
N GLY A 118 17.29 4.47 -1.01
CA GLY A 118 18.68 4.57 -0.54
C GLY A 118 19.14 5.99 -0.22
N ILE A 119 18.19 6.93 -0.07
CA ILE A 119 18.45 8.32 0.35
C ILE A 119 18.71 8.36 1.86
N SER A 120 18.06 7.46 2.62
CA SER A 120 18.30 7.27 4.05
C SER A 120 18.79 5.86 4.34
N ASP A 121 19.79 5.72 5.19
CA ASP A 121 20.28 4.42 5.67
C ASP A 121 19.48 3.86 6.85
N VAL A 122 18.63 4.68 7.46
CA VAL A 122 17.86 4.33 8.67
C VAL A 122 16.46 3.88 8.29
N ALA A 123 16.09 2.67 8.71
CA ALA A 123 14.74 2.16 8.54
C ALA A 123 13.76 2.88 9.50
N PRO A 124 12.49 3.11 9.10
CA PRO A 124 11.49 3.71 9.98
C PRO A 124 11.21 2.87 11.25
N ASP A 125 10.85 3.51 12.36
CA ASP A 125 10.66 2.81 13.65
C ASP A 125 9.58 1.70 13.61
N TYR A 126 8.54 1.83 12.80
CA TYR A 126 7.53 0.77 12.67
C TYR A 126 8.03 -0.45 11.92
N VAL A 127 9.08 -0.31 11.12
CA VAL A 127 9.75 -1.42 10.46
C VAL A 127 10.54 -2.24 11.47
N THR A 128 11.27 -1.57 12.35
CA THR A 128 12.14 -2.21 13.34
C THR A 128 11.32 -2.85 14.46
N VAL A 129 10.29 -2.16 14.96
CA VAL A 129 9.40 -2.69 16.01
C VAL A 129 8.66 -3.96 15.57
N LEU A 130 8.21 -4.04 14.31
CA LEU A 130 7.58 -5.26 13.77
C LEU A 130 8.54 -6.44 13.66
N ARG A 131 9.85 -6.17 13.54
CA ARG A 131 10.89 -7.19 13.48
C ARG A 131 11.19 -7.76 14.87
N GLU A 132 11.15 -6.93 15.90
CA GLU A 132 11.42 -7.32 17.30
C GLU A 132 10.23 -8.06 17.96
N MET A 133 9.02 -7.95 17.40
CA MET A 133 7.83 -8.67 17.87
C MET A 133 7.70 -10.10 17.29
N LYS A 134 8.59 -10.50 16.38
CA LYS A 134 8.68 -11.87 15.84
C LYS A 134 9.73 -12.67 16.58
#